data_AF-A0AA39L463-F1
#
_entry.id   AF-A0AA39L463-F1
#
_cell.length_a   1.000
_cell.length_b   1.000
_cell.length_c   1.000
_cell.angle_alpha   90.00
_cell.angle_beta   90.00
_cell.angle_gamma   90.00
#
_symmetry.space_group_name_H-M   'P 1'
#
loop_
_entity.id
_entity.type
_entity.pdbx_description
1 polymer ?
#
loop_
_entity_poly.entity_id
_entity_poly.type
_entity_poly.pdbx_seq_one_letter_code
_entity_poly.pdbx_strand_id
1 'polypeptide(L)'
;MAKAFLQTCPNDWCSGYSINTKGVLHELIQGIKQSETTSSDVNPVAMMRFRWRAARDADNLVAYFQLPVPDGQCCLMWDMHYSLEERKSRIPDYSDKYILALHFILGGPISPEPIENLEGYPFPRVAQYIATAVAMADLSSEKQDELLNRMSDFVLKERKTWAESNVQIAGRKRDIAEAQGTDLLL
;
A
#
# COMPACT_ATOMS: atom_id res chain seq x y z
N MET A 1 18.31 -1.35 8.01
CA MET A 1 17.06 -1.25 7.22
C MET A 1 15.86 -0.93 8.12
N ALA A 2 15.50 -1.80 9.08
CA ALA A 2 14.36 -1.57 9.98
C ALA A 2 14.40 -0.22 10.74
N LYS A 3 15.56 0.17 11.29
CA LYS A 3 15.72 1.47 11.97
C LYS A 3 15.38 2.66 11.07
N ALA A 4 15.76 2.61 9.79
CA ALA A 4 15.43 3.64 8.82
C ALA A 4 13.96 3.59 8.42
N PHE A 5 13.38 2.39 8.30
CA PHE A 5 11.95 2.21 8.01
C PHE A 5 11.06 2.77 9.12
N LEU A 6 11.47 2.68 10.39
CA LEU A 6 10.76 3.31 11.51
C LEU A 6 10.76 4.85 11.46
N GLN A 7 11.55 5.48 10.58
CA GLN A 7 11.49 6.93 10.34
C GLN A 7 10.47 7.31 9.27
N THR A 8 9.87 6.33 8.58
CA THR A 8 8.78 6.57 7.65
C THR A 8 7.43 6.54 8.37
N CYS A 9 6.34 6.81 7.66
CA CYS A 9 4.98 6.78 8.21
C CYS A 9 4.82 7.62 9.49
N PRO A 10 5.14 8.93 9.45
CA PRO A 10 5.03 9.78 10.63
C PRO A 10 3.63 9.68 11.25
N ASN A 11 3.60 9.63 12.58
CA ASN A 11 2.40 9.48 13.42
C ASN A 11 1.62 8.14 13.33
N ASP A 12 1.87 7.29 12.34
CA ASP A 12 1.19 5.99 12.22
C ASP A 12 1.60 4.99 13.30
N TRP A 13 2.85 5.05 13.76
CA TRP A 13 3.44 4.02 14.64
C TRP A 13 2.78 3.88 16.02
N CYS A 14 1.86 4.77 16.36
CA CYS A 14 1.19 4.83 17.66
C CYS A 14 -0.27 4.37 17.62
N SER A 15 -0.76 3.82 16.50
CA SER A 15 -2.16 3.39 16.37
C SER A 15 -2.35 2.14 15.50
N GLY A 16 -3.51 1.49 15.69
CA GLY A 16 -3.97 0.37 14.87
C GLY A 16 -2.95 -0.76 14.71
N TYR A 17 -2.84 -1.29 13.49
CA TYR A 17 -1.90 -2.36 13.15
C TYR A 17 -0.43 -1.92 13.18
N SER A 18 -0.16 -0.62 13.11
CA SER A 18 1.21 -0.10 13.08
C SER A 18 1.95 -0.30 14.40
N ILE A 19 1.25 -0.45 15.53
CA ILE A 19 1.85 -0.80 16.83
C ILE A 19 2.50 -2.19 16.76
N ASN A 20 1.80 -3.18 16.21
CA ASN A 20 2.32 -4.54 16.06
C ASN A 20 3.53 -4.56 15.11
N THR A 21 3.41 -3.87 13.98
CA THR A 21 4.54 -3.71 13.04
C THR A 21 5.75 -3.06 13.71
N LYS A 22 5.54 -2.02 14.52
CA LYS A 22 6.60 -1.35 15.26
C LYS A 22 7.32 -2.32 16.20
N GLY A 23 6.57 -3.17 16.90
CA GLY A 23 7.10 -4.24 17.75
C GLY A 23 8.02 -5.19 16.99
N VAL A 24 7.50 -5.77 15.90
CA VAL A 24 8.26 -6.67 15.01
C VAL A 24 9.55 -6.02 14.49
N LEU A 25 9.51 -4.74 14.13
CA LEU A 25 10.71 -4.02 13.66
C LEU A 25 11.71 -3.75 14.79
N HIS A 26 11.26 -3.49 16.02
CA HIS A 26 12.14 -3.34 17.16
C HIS A 26 12.82 -4.67 17.54
N GLU A 27 12.10 -5.78 17.50
CA GLU A 27 12.66 -7.13 17.70
C GLU A 27 13.75 -7.44 16.67
N LEU A 28 13.49 -7.13 15.38
CA LEU A 28 14.47 -7.26 14.31
C LEU A 28 15.72 -6.38 14.54
N ILE A 29 15.56 -5.17 15.07
CA ILE A 29 16.68 -4.28 15.41
C ILE A 29 17.51 -4.83 16.57
N GLN A 30 16.86 -5.48 17.54
CA GLN A 30 17.50 -6.09 18.71
C GLN A 30 18.14 -7.45 18.39
N GLY A 31 17.90 -8.01 17.20
CA GLY A 31 18.43 -9.31 16.81
C GLY A 31 17.70 -10.49 17.47
N ILE A 32 16.49 -10.27 17.97
CA ILE A 32 15.65 -11.34 18.54
C ILE A 32 15.23 -12.25 17.39
N LYS A 33 15.47 -13.57 17.54
CA LYS A 33 15.09 -14.53 16.51
C LYS A 33 13.58 -14.73 16.53
N GLN A 34 12.95 -14.78 15.35
CA GLN A 34 11.51 -15.02 15.25
C GLN A 34 11.06 -16.32 15.95
N SER A 35 11.91 -17.35 15.99
CA SER A 35 11.66 -18.61 16.72
C SER A 35 11.54 -18.43 18.24
N GLU A 36 11.96 -17.30 18.78
CA GLU A 36 11.95 -16.97 20.21
C GLU A 36 10.80 -16.01 20.57
N THR A 37 9.97 -15.64 19.58
CA THR A 37 8.84 -14.71 19.75
C THR A 37 7.50 -15.44 19.70
N THR A 38 6.52 -14.96 20.47
CA THR A 38 5.13 -15.44 20.43
C THR A 38 4.28 -14.75 19.36
N SER A 39 4.86 -13.83 18.59
CA SER A 39 4.13 -12.87 17.73
C SER A 39 4.42 -13.05 16.24
N SER A 40 3.55 -13.83 15.61
CA SER A 40 3.22 -13.87 14.17
C SER A 40 4.28 -14.41 13.19
N ASP A 41 3.82 -15.21 12.23
CA ASP A 41 4.58 -15.72 11.08
C ASP A 41 5.06 -14.62 10.10
N VAL A 42 4.95 -13.35 10.47
CA VAL A 42 5.25 -12.20 9.61
C VAL A 42 6.75 -12.10 9.37
N ASN A 43 7.14 -12.10 8.10
CA ASN A 43 8.51 -11.82 7.71
C ASN A 43 8.73 -10.29 7.67
N PRO A 44 9.57 -9.71 8.55
CA PRO A 44 9.71 -8.26 8.65
C PRO A 44 10.28 -7.63 7.37
N VAL A 45 11.11 -8.35 6.63
CA VAL A 45 11.66 -7.88 5.35
C VAL A 45 10.57 -7.87 4.27
N ALA A 46 9.74 -8.91 4.21
CA ALA A 46 8.61 -8.96 3.28
C ALA A 46 7.59 -7.86 3.59
N MET A 47 7.24 -7.66 4.86
CA MET A 47 6.36 -6.58 5.32
C MET A 47 6.89 -5.18 4.94
N MET A 48 8.19 -4.89 5.18
CA MET A 48 8.78 -3.61 4.78
C MET A 48 8.72 -3.40 3.26
N ARG A 49 9.00 -4.45 2.47
CA ARG A 49 8.93 -4.40 1.00
C ARG A 49 7.51 -4.17 0.51
N PHE A 50 6.54 -4.88 1.07
CA PHE A 50 5.13 -4.70 0.77
C PHE A 50 4.70 -3.25 0.99
N ARG A 51 4.95 -2.70 2.18
CA ARG A 51 4.57 -1.32 2.52
C ARG A 51 5.27 -0.29 1.65
N TRP A 52 6.56 -0.47 1.37
CA TRP A 52 7.30 0.40 0.47
C TRP A 52 6.72 0.39 -0.95
N ARG A 53 6.47 -0.80 -1.50
CA ARG A 53 5.87 -0.97 -2.81
C ARG A 53 4.47 -0.35 -2.85
N ALA A 54 3.64 -0.67 -1.87
CA ALA A 54 2.27 -0.18 -1.78
C ALA A 54 2.20 1.35 -1.73
N ALA A 55 3.07 2.00 -0.96
CA ALA A 55 3.16 3.45 -0.91
C ALA A 55 3.60 4.06 -2.26
N ARG A 56 4.63 3.49 -2.90
CA ARG A 56 5.07 3.93 -4.22
C ARG A 56 3.99 3.75 -5.30
N ASP A 57 3.27 2.63 -5.24
CA ASP A 57 2.18 2.35 -6.19
C ASP A 57 1.03 3.35 -5.98
N ALA A 58 0.79 3.80 -4.73
CA ALA A 58 -0.15 4.90 -4.43
C ALA A 58 0.30 6.23 -5.04
N ASP A 59 1.58 6.59 -4.90
CA ASP A 59 2.15 7.80 -5.52
C ASP A 59 2.02 7.78 -7.04
N ASN A 60 2.32 6.64 -7.66
CA ASN A 60 2.18 6.45 -9.10
C ASN A 60 0.71 6.60 -9.54
N LEU A 61 -0.23 6.08 -8.76
CA LEU A 61 -1.65 6.18 -9.07
C LEU A 61 -2.15 7.63 -8.99
N VAL A 62 -1.78 8.35 -7.92
CA VAL A 62 -2.06 9.79 -7.77
C VAL A 62 -1.50 10.58 -8.96
N ALA A 63 -0.25 10.31 -9.36
CA ALA A 63 0.37 10.97 -10.51
C ALA A 63 -0.32 10.63 -11.83
N TYR A 64 -0.63 9.35 -12.07
CA TYR A 64 -1.28 8.88 -13.31
C TYR A 64 -2.64 9.54 -13.54
N PHE A 65 -3.44 9.66 -12.48
CA PHE A 65 -4.74 10.32 -12.51
C PHE A 65 -4.67 11.84 -12.34
N GLN A 66 -3.46 12.42 -12.29
CA GLN A 66 -3.21 13.85 -12.15
C GLN A 66 -3.90 14.46 -10.92
N LEU A 67 -3.97 13.69 -9.83
CA LEU A 67 -4.54 14.14 -8.58
C LEU A 67 -3.56 15.03 -7.81
N PRO A 68 -4.06 15.96 -6.97
CA PRO A 68 -3.20 16.73 -6.08
C PRO A 68 -2.43 15.79 -5.15
N VAL A 69 -1.11 16.01 -5.03
CA VAL A 69 -0.27 15.29 -4.07
C VAL A 69 -0.60 15.81 -2.67
N PRO A 70 -1.08 14.95 -1.75
CA PRO A 70 -1.35 15.35 -0.36
C PRO A 70 -0.13 16.01 0.28
N ASP A 71 -0.27 17.28 0.64
CA ASP A 71 0.77 18.10 1.29
C ASP A 71 2.10 18.19 0.54
N GLY A 72 2.11 17.85 -0.76
CA GLY A 72 3.34 17.74 -1.55
C GLY A 72 4.29 16.62 -1.07
N GLN A 73 3.80 15.67 -0.29
CA GLN A 73 4.58 14.57 0.28
C GLN A 73 4.24 13.24 -0.39
N CYS A 74 5.24 12.38 -0.56
CA CYS A 74 4.98 11.01 -1.02
C CYS A 74 4.28 10.18 0.07
N CYS A 75 3.48 9.19 -0.34
CA CYS A 75 2.61 8.39 0.53
C CYS A 75 3.34 7.85 1.77
N LEU A 76 4.58 7.39 1.61
CA LEU A 76 5.34 6.76 2.68
C LEU A 76 5.81 7.77 3.76
N MET A 77 6.03 9.03 3.38
CA MET A 77 6.48 10.10 4.27
C MET A 77 5.36 11.07 4.66
N TRP A 78 4.18 10.89 4.09
CA TRP A 78 3.04 11.77 4.30
C TRP A 78 2.58 11.80 5.77
N ASP A 79 2.31 12.97 6.32
CA ASP A 79 1.69 13.09 7.64
C ASP A 79 0.21 13.49 7.50
N MET A 80 -0.69 12.52 7.69
CA MET A 80 -2.14 12.74 7.60
C MET A 80 -2.62 13.88 8.49
N HIS A 81 -1.96 14.11 9.63
CA HIS A 81 -2.42 15.10 10.61
C HIS A 81 -1.88 16.50 10.35
N TYR A 82 -0.85 16.64 9.52
CA TYR A 82 -0.12 17.90 9.37
C TYR A 82 -0.99 19.09 8.90
N SER A 83 -1.90 18.87 7.95
CA SER A 83 -2.72 19.94 7.34
C SER A 83 -4.22 19.64 7.34
N LEU A 84 -4.68 18.69 8.16
CA LEU A 84 -6.07 18.22 8.13
C LEU A 84 -7.08 19.36 8.32
N GLU A 85 -6.85 20.22 9.31
CA GLU A 85 -7.74 21.35 9.60
C GLU A 85 -7.70 22.42 8.49
N GLU A 86 -6.53 22.63 7.87
CA GLU A 86 -6.42 23.51 6.70
C GLU A 86 -7.26 22.97 5.54
N ARG A 87 -7.15 21.68 5.21
CA ARG A 87 -7.94 21.05 4.14
C ARG A 87 -9.44 21.19 4.37
N LYS A 88 -9.90 20.90 5.59
CA LYS A 88 -11.31 21.06 5.97
C LYS A 88 -11.80 22.50 5.82
N SER A 89 -10.94 23.49 6.06
CA SER A 89 -11.31 24.90 5.92
C SER A 89 -11.36 25.39 4.48
N ARG A 90 -10.59 24.77 3.57
CA ARG A 90 -10.40 25.24 2.18
C ARG A 90 -11.26 24.49 1.17
N ILE A 91 -11.57 23.22 1.43
CA ILE A 91 -12.30 22.36 0.50
C ILE A 91 -13.71 22.13 1.05
N PRO A 92 -14.76 22.58 0.35
CA PRO A 92 -16.14 22.33 0.74
C PRO A 92 -16.40 20.83 0.89
N ASP A 93 -17.07 20.46 1.99
CA ASP A 93 -17.48 19.08 2.30
C ASP A 93 -16.32 18.07 2.26
N TYR A 94 -15.08 18.52 2.55
CA TYR A 94 -13.87 17.69 2.52
C TYR A 94 -14.05 16.37 3.25
N SER A 95 -14.63 16.40 4.46
CA SER A 95 -14.83 15.22 5.29
C SER A 95 -15.70 14.17 4.60
N ASP A 96 -16.78 14.60 3.95
CA ASP A 96 -17.71 13.70 3.27
C ASP A 96 -17.07 13.13 2.01
N LYS A 97 -16.41 13.97 1.20
CA LYS A 97 -15.66 13.54 0.01
C LYS A 97 -14.59 12.51 0.38
N TYR A 98 -13.82 12.78 1.44
CA TYR A 98 -12.79 11.89 1.96
C TYR A 98 -13.37 10.57 2.46
N ILE A 99 -14.43 10.60 3.27
CA ILE A 99 -15.04 9.38 3.83
C ILE A 99 -15.59 8.48 2.71
N LEU A 100 -16.26 9.08 1.72
CA LEU A 100 -16.79 8.34 0.57
C LEU A 100 -15.66 7.67 -0.23
N ALA A 101 -14.61 8.42 -0.56
CA ALA A 101 -13.46 7.87 -1.26
C ALA A 101 -12.77 6.77 -0.44
N LEU A 102 -12.58 6.99 0.86
CA LEU A 102 -11.94 6.03 1.75
C LEU A 102 -12.72 4.71 1.81
N HIS A 103 -14.05 4.76 2.01
CA HIS A 103 -14.88 3.56 2.03
C HIS A 103 -14.85 2.80 0.71
N PHE A 104 -14.93 3.50 -0.42
CA PHE A 104 -14.82 2.89 -1.74
C PHE A 104 -13.48 2.17 -1.92
N ILE A 105 -12.37 2.82 -1.54
CA ILE A 105 -11.03 2.27 -1.70
C ILE A 105 -10.80 1.07 -0.78
N LEU A 106 -11.21 1.14 0.49
CA LEU A 106 -11.06 0.05 1.44
C LEU A 106 -11.89 -1.18 1.08
N GLY A 107 -13.05 -0.99 0.46
CA GLY A 107 -13.89 -2.10 -0.03
C GLY A 107 -13.55 -2.58 -1.45
N GLY A 108 -12.55 -1.97 -2.09
CA GLY A 108 -12.31 -2.10 -3.52
C GLY A 108 -10.90 -2.61 -3.87
N PRO A 109 -10.65 -2.80 -5.18
CA PRO A 109 -9.37 -3.33 -5.67
C PRO A 109 -8.21 -2.35 -5.52
N ILE A 110 -8.45 -1.08 -5.21
CA ILE A 110 -7.40 -0.07 -5.04
C ILE A 110 -6.56 -0.34 -3.79
N SER A 111 -7.18 -0.83 -2.71
CA SER A 111 -6.45 -1.16 -1.48
C SER A 111 -5.55 -2.40 -1.70
N PRO A 112 -4.25 -2.31 -1.41
CA PRO A 112 -3.37 -3.47 -1.47
C PRO A 112 -3.57 -4.34 -0.23
N GLU A 113 -3.75 -5.64 -0.44
CA GLU A 113 -3.83 -6.62 0.63
C GLU A 113 -2.46 -7.30 0.82
N PRO A 114 -1.97 -7.40 2.07
CA PRO A 114 -0.76 -8.16 2.36
C PRO A 114 -1.02 -9.66 2.18
N ILE A 115 -0.01 -10.39 1.71
CA ILE A 115 -0.03 -11.86 1.78
C ILE A 115 -0.07 -12.29 3.24
N GLU A 116 -1.14 -12.99 3.62
CA GLU A 116 -1.36 -13.51 4.97
C GLU A 116 -0.15 -14.33 5.43
N ASN A 117 0.26 -14.15 6.68
CA ASN A 117 1.40 -14.86 7.29
C ASN A 117 2.75 -14.66 6.58
N LEU A 118 2.89 -13.67 5.70
CA LEU A 118 4.18 -13.30 5.09
C LEU A 118 4.45 -11.81 5.17
N GLU A 119 3.53 -11.00 4.64
CA GLU A 119 3.68 -9.53 4.56
C GLU A 119 3.06 -8.79 5.75
N GLY A 120 2.34 -9.54 6.59
CA GLY A 120 1.84 -9.09 7.87
C GLY A 120 0.56 -8.28 7.79
N TYR A 121 0.51 -7.18 8.53
CA TYR A 121 -0.73 -6.48 8.80
C TYR A 121 -1.13 -5.51 7.68
N PRO A 122 -2.44 -5.23 7.52
CA PRO A 122 -2.94 -4.21 6.59
C PRO A 122 -2.22 -2.87 6.71
N PHE A 123 -2.12 -2.16 5.58
CA PHE A 123 -1.44 -0.87 5.49
C PHE A 123 -2.43 0.24 5.04
N PRO A 124 -3.34 0.68 5.93
CA PRO A 124 -4.46 1.56 5.58
C PRO A 124 -4.02 2.94 5.06
N ARG A 125 -2.78 3.35 5.34
CA ARG A 125 -2.16 4.59 4.85
C ARG A 125 -2.32 4.78 3.35
N VAL A 126 -2.22 3.71 2.55
CA VAL A 126 -2.40 3.81 1.09
C VAL A 126 -3.79 4.29 0.74
N ALA A 127 -4.82 3.68 1.34
CA ALA A 127 -6.20 4.07 1.12
C ALA A 127 -6.47 5.50 1.58
N GLN A 128 -5.94 5.86 2.75
CA GLN A 128 -6.03 7.19 3.33
C GLN A 128 -5.39 8.26 2.45
N TYR A 129 -4.17 8.01 1.95
CA TYR A 129 -3.43 8.92 1.09
C TYR A 129 -4.17 9.18 -0.23
N ILE A 130 -4.63 8.11 -0.88
CA ILE A 130 -5.39 8.22 -2.14
C ILE A 130 -6.74 8.92 -1.89
N ALA A 131 -7.45 8.58 -0.82
CA ALA A 131 -8.71 9.24 -0.46
C ALA A 131 -8.52 10.74 -0.21
N THR A 132 -7.41 11.14 0.44
CA THR A 132 -7.07 12.55 0.60
C THR A 132 -6.79 13.22 -0.74
N ALA A 133 -6.03 12.59 -1.64
CA ALA A 133 -5.76 13.14 -2.98
C ALA A 133 -7.07 13.32 -3.79
N VAL A 134 -7.98 12.36 -3.74
CA VAL A 134 -9.30 12.42 -4.37
C VAL A 134 -10.14 13.56 -3.79
N ALA A 135 -10.22 13.67 -2.46
CA ALA A 135 -10.96 14.75 -1.81
C ALA A 135 -10.36 16.13 -2.15
N MET A 136 -9.03 16.24 -2.24
CA MET A 136 -8.33 17.46 -2.62
C MET A 136 -8.55 17.87 -4.08
N ALA A 137 -8.95 16.95 -4.96
CA ALA A 137 -9.30 17.29 -6.33
C ALA A 137 -10.61 18.09 -6.43
N ASP A 138 -11.35 18.22 -5.32
CA ASP A 138 -12.57 19.03 -5.18
C ASP A 138 -13.61 18.78 -6.29
N LEU A 139 -13.74 17.52 -6.69
CA LEU A 139 -14.69 17.11 -7.71
C LEU A 139 -16.13 17.12 -7.18
N SER A 140 -17.10 17.16 -8.09
CA SER A 140 -18.48 16.82 -7.76
C SER A 140 -18.59 15.32 -7.44
N SER A 141 -19.62 14.91 -6.68
CA SER A 141 -19.80 13.51 -6.29
C SER A 141 -19.83 12.56 -7.50
N GLU A 142 -20.55 12.92 -8.57
CA GLU A 142 -20.60 12.12 -9.80
C GLU A 142 -19.22 11.94 -10.45
N LYS A 143 -18.41 13.01 -10.52
CA LYS A 143 -17.04 12.94 -11.07
C LYS A 143 -16.09 12.19 -10.16
N GLN A 144 -16.28 12.30 -8.85
CA GLN A 144 -15.52 11.52 -7.88
C GLN A 144 -15.80 10.03 -8.04
N ASP A 145 -17.07 9.64 -8.17
CA ASP A 145 -17.46 8.24 -8.40
C ASP A 145 -16.92 7.72 -9.74
N GLU A 146 -17.01 8.51 -10.82
CA GLU A 146 -16.43 8.15 -12.12
C GLU A 146 -14.91 7.93 -12.01
N LEU A 147 -14.20 8.84 -11.33
CA LEU A 147 -12.77 8.74 -11.10
C LEU A 147 -12.43 7.46 -10.32
N LEU A 148 -13.12 7.21 -9.21
CA LEU A 148 -12.86 6.04 -8.35
C LEU A 148 -13.10 4.71 -9.10
N ASN A 149 -14.15 4.64 -9.92
CA ASN A 149 -14.38 3.47 -10.77
C ASN A 149 -13.27 3.29 -11.80
N ARG A 150 -12.84 4.35 -12.48
CA ARG A 150 -11.71 4.30 -13.43
C ARG A 150 -10.40 3.88 -12.77
N MET A 151 -10.15 4.33 -11.54
CA MET A 151 -8.98 3.90 -10.74
C MET A 151 -9.05 2.42 -10.41
N SER A 152 -10.21 1.91 -10.01
CA SER A 152 -10.44 0.48 -9.76
C SER A 152 -10.19 -0.36 -11.01
N ASP A 153 -10.75 0.04 -12.15
CA ASP A 153 -10.56 -0.65 -13.43
C ASP A 153 -9.09 -0.69 -13.85
N PHE A 154 -8.38 0.44 -13.67
CA PHE A 154 -6.96 0.53 -13.94
C PHE A 154 -6.16 -0.47 -13.08
N VAL A 155 -6.39 -0.48 -11.76
CA VAL A 155 -5.67 -1.38 -10.85
C VAL A 155 -5.97 -2.86 -11.15
N LEU A 156 -7.23 -3.19 -11.46
CA LEU A 156 -7.62 -4.55 -11.86
C LEU A 156 -6.92 -4.98 -13.15
N LYS A 157 -6.86 -4.10 -14.15
CA LYS A 157 -6.18 -4.37 -15.41
C LYS A 157 -4.69 -4.60 -15.20
N GLU A 158 -4.02 -3.73 -14.45
CA GLU A 158 -2.57 -3.85 -14.15
C GLU A 158 -2.27 -5.15 -13.38
N ARG A 159 -3.10 -5.52 -12.40
CA ARG A 159 -2.97 -6.79 -11.68
C ARG A 159 -3.08 -8.00 -12.61
N LYS A 160 -4.04 -7.97 -13.54
CA LYS A 160 -4.22 -9.03 -14.55
C LYS A 160 -3.01 -9.14 -15.47
N THR A 161 -2.53 -8.02 -16.02
CA THR A 161 -1.34 -8.00 -16.90
C THR A 161 -0.09 -8.51 -16.18
N TRP A 162 0.08 -8.16 -14.90
CA TRP A 162 1.20 -8.66 -14.09
C TRP A 162 1.09 -10.19 -13.85
N ALA A 163 -0.11 -10.69 -13.55
CA ALA A 163 -0.34 -12.13 -13.38
C ALA A 163 -0.03 -12.92 -14.67
N GLU A 164 -0.52 -12.43 -15.82
CA GLU A 164 -0.27 -13.05 -17.13
C GLU A 164 1.23 -13.06 -17.49
N SER A 165 1.94 -11.96 -17.22
CA SER A 165 3.39 -11.86 -17.46
C SER A 165 4.17 -12.84 -16.59
N ASN A 166 3.79 -13.03 -15.33
CA ASN A 166 4.44 -13.99 -14.43
C ASN A 166 4.20 -15.45 -14.86
N VAL A 167 3.00 -15.78 -15.35
CA VAL A 167 2.71 -17.11 -15.90
C VAL A 167 3.60 -17.39 -17.12
N GLN A 168 3.76 -16.41 -18.01
CA GLN A 168 4.65 -16.54 -19.18
C GLN A 168 6.12 -16.73 -18.78
N ILE A 169 6.60 -15.96 -17.80
CA ILE A 169 7.99 -16.09 -17.29
C ILE A 169 8.19 -17.46 -16.63
N ALA A 170 7.22 -17.94 -15.85
CA ALA A 170 7.30 -19.25 -15.20
C ALA A 170 7.28 -20.40 -16.22
N GLY A 171 6.40 -20.33 -17.23
CA GLY A 171 6.39 -21.28 -18.34
C GLY A 171 7.72 -21.34 -19.07
N ARG A 172 8.26 -20.17 -19.44
CA ARG A 172 9.57 -20.08 -20.12
C ARG A 172 10.73 -20.63 -19.28
N LYS A 173 10.71 -20.43 -17.95
CA LYS A 173 11.71 -21.03 -17.06
C LYS A 173 11.60 -22.56 -16.99
N ARG A 174 10.38 -23.10 -17.03
CA ARG A 174 10.14 -24.54 -17.08
C ARG A 174 10.63 -25.13 -18.40
N ASP A 175 10.29 -24.51 -19.53
CA ASP A 175 10.73 -24.96 -20.86
C ASP A 175 12.27 -24.96 -20.97
N ILE A 176 12.94 -23.96 -20.37
CA ILE A 176 14.40 -23.90 -20.30
C ILE A 176 14.97 -25.02 -19.41
N ALA A 177 14.37 -25.27 -18.24
CA ALA A 177 14.82 -26.32 -17.32
C ALA A 177 14.62 -27.73 -17.91
N GLU A 178 13.53 -27.95 -18.64
CA GLU A 178 13.24 -29.19 -19.37
C GLU A 178 14.19 -29.36 -20.57
N ALA A 179 14.45 -28.30 -21.34
CA ALA A 179 15.40 -28.31 -22.45
C ALA A 179 16.87 -28.50 -22.00
N GLN A 180 17.18 -28.14 -20.75
CA GLN A 180 18.50 -28.33 -20.15
C GLN A 180 18.68 -29.70 -19.46
N GLY A 181 17.68 -30.57 -19.47
CA GLY A 181 17.77 -31.92 -18.90
C GLY A 181 17.97 -31.94 -17.38
N THR A 182 17.56 -30.87 -16.69
CA THR A 182 17.59 -30.81 -15.22
C THR A 182 16.32 -31.45 -14.65
N ASP A 183 16.34 -32.78 -14.53
CA ASP A 183 15.55 -33.48 -13.53
C ASP A 183 16.06 -33.03 -12.15
N LEU A 184 15.43 -32.01 -11.57
CA LEU A 184 15.59 -31.72 -10.14
C LEU A 184 14.77 -32.76 -9.36
N LEU A 185 15.38 -33.93 -9.18
CA LEU A 185 15.02 -34.84 -8.10
C LEU A 185 15.50 -34.22 -6.77
N LEU A 186 14.51 -33.99 -5.90
CA LEU A 186 14.53 -33.64 -4.46
C LEU A 186 14.71 -32.16 -4.10
#